data_AF-A0A9P9TJC8-F1
#
_entry.id   AF-A0A9P9TJC8-F1
#
_cell.length_a   1.000
_cell.length_b   1.000
_cell.length_c   1.000
_cell.angle_alpha   90.00
_cell.angle_beta   90.00
_cell.angle_gamma   90.00
#
_symmetry.space_group_name_H-M   'P 1'
#
loop_
_entity.id
_entity.type
_entity.pdbx_description
1 polymer ?
#
loop_
_entity_poly.entity_id
_entity_poly.type
_entity_poly.pdbx_seq_one_letter_code
_entity_poly.pdbx_strand_id
1 'polypeptide(L)'
;MNSTRKPAQNRTQKANKNLITVKRSESQRQYEPTVSDPFEYSSGWEYEALHAGRFERRSPSPSLSPPPSRPIPSNMRPNDPKPTIFQPESKAQETAIWNTIEQLLAASSTSPPYADWSRACDEYFSDKTGKAAFPNPSPFLPKAAKCSDEKCVKGQWLGVCHHEMQKLFKGNGTFGLNWLRQERLRWHPDRFAAKMGRGKDQKEAREMAVEMFVLVQTLIDNYGKT
;
A
#
# COMPACT_ATOMS: atom_id res chain seq x y z
N MET A 1 -10.72 6.90 78.48
CA MET A 1 -11.50 6.98 77.22
C MET A 1 -11.86 8.45 77.02
N ASN A 2 -11.44 9.25 76.03
CA ASN A 2 -10.81 9.12 74.71
C ASN A 2 -10.05 10.45 74.49
N SER A 3 -8.73 10.49 74.38
CA SER A 3 -7.91 10.49 73.14
C SER A 3 -8.52 11.20 71.92
N THR A 4 -8.13 12.47 71.70
CA THR A 4 -8.50 13.21 70.48
C THR A 4 -7.28 13.95 69.88
N ARG A 5 -6.68 13.26 68.91
CA ARG A 5 -6.04 13.67 67.64
C ARG A 5 -5.17 14.95 67.58
N LYS A 6 -3.88 14.70 67.28
CA LYS A 6 -2.87 15.68 66.80
C LYS A 6 -3.16 16.13 65.35
N PRO A 7 -2.76 17.36 64.96
CA PRO A 7 -2.78 17.80 63.56
C PRO A 7 -1.59 17.22 62.77
N ALA A 8 -1.88 16.75 61.55
CA ALA A 8 -0.92 16.22 60.60
C ALA A 8 -0.16 17.35 59.87
N GLN A 9 1.15 17.14 59.73
CA GLN A 9 2.09 18.03 59.10
C GLN A 9 1.95 17.97 57.57
N ASN A 10 1.69 19.13 56.93
CA ASN A 10 1.77 19.28 55.48
C ASN A 10 3.24 19.30 55.06
N ARG A 11 3.70 18.20 54.46
CA ARG A 11 5.07 18.02 53.96
C ARG A 11 5.14 18.56 52.53
N THR A 12 5.73 19.75 52.40
CA THR A 12 6.09 20.41 51.14
C THR A 12 7.02 19.49 50.33
N GLN A 13 6.55 18.99 49.19
CA GLN A 13 7.41 18.29 48.24
C GLN A 13 8.28 19.32 47.50
N LYS A 14 9.58 19.31 47.79
CA LYS A 14 10.58 20.10 47.08
C LYS A 14 10.70 19.59 45.64
N ALA A 15 10.48 20.49 44.70
CA ALA A 15 10.78 20.32 43.28
C ALA A 15 12.27 19.99 43.10
N ASN A 16 12.55 18.82 42.52
CA ASN A 16 13.90 18.39 42.18
C ASN A 16 14.16 18.80 40.72
N LYS A 17 14.68 20.02 40.52
CA LYS A 17 15.15 20.50 39.22
C LYS A 17 16.59 20.01 39.00
N ASN A 18 16.74 18.81 38.45
CA ASN A 18 18.01 18.37 37.88
C ASN A 18 18.19 19.01 36.51
N LEU A 19 18.92 20.13 36.51
CA LEU A 19 19.40 20.83 35.32
C LEU A 19 20.58 20.04 34.75
N ILE A 20 20.33 19.15 33.80
CA ILE A 20 21.39 18.50 33.01
C ILE A 20 21.82 19.51 31.96
N THR A 21 22.90 20.23 32.26
CA THR A 21 23.63 21.07 31.29
C THR A 21 24.36 20.17 30.31
N VAL A 22 23.70 19.81 29.20
CA VAL A 22 24.37 19.23 28.04
C VAL A 22 25.17 20.35 27.37
N LYS A 23 26.50 20.31 27.53
CA LYS A 23 27.44 21.12 26.76
C LYS A 23 27.27 20.77 25.28
N ARG A 24 26.56 21.62 24.55
CA ARG A 24 26.50 21.63 23.10
C ARG A 24 27.88 22.09 22.59
N SER A 25 28.72 21.14 22.19
CA SER A 25 29.91 21.43 21.41
C SER A 25 29.48 21.78 19.99
N GLU A 26 29.39 23.07 19.70
CA GLU A 26 29.36 23.62 18.35
C GLU A 26 30.69 23.28 17.65
N SER A 27 30.72 22.16 16.95
CA SER A 27 31.68 21.95 15.87
C SER A 27 31.13 22.66 14.64
N GLN A 28 31.50 23.93 14.49
CA GLN A 28 31.44 24.64 13.22
C GLN A 28 32.29 23.88 12.21
N ARG A 29 31.67 22.97 11.45
CA ARG A 29 32.19 22.60 10.14
C ARG A 29 31.80 23.72 9.20
N GLN A 30 32.78 24.55 8.86
CA GLN A 30 32.73 25.41 7.68
C GLN A 30 32.46 24.49 6.48
N TYR A 31 31.26 24.60 5.90
CA TYR A 31 30.96 24.02 4.60
C TYR A 31 31.39 25.04 3.57
N GLU A 32 32.50 24.76 2.87
CA GLU A 32 32.81 25.50 1.66
C GLU A 32 31.74 25.19 0.61
N PRO A 33 31.17 26.19 -0.07
CA PRO A 33 30.23 25.96 -1.15
C PRO A 33 31.02 25.47 -2.37
N THR A 34 31.15 24.16 -2.52
CA THR A 34 31.62 23.57 -3.78
C THR A 34 30.55 23.82 -4.83
N VAL A 35 30.79 24.86 -5.65
CA VAL A 35 30.07 25.11 -6.89
C VAL A 35 30.50 24.03 -7.87
N SER A 36 29.83 22.89 -7.84
CA SER A 36 30.01 21.81 -8.81
C SER A 36 28.66 21.42 -9.39
N ASP A 37 28.52 21.89 -10.63
CA ASP A 37 27.68 21.47 -11.74
C ASP A 37 26.15 21.39 -11.61
N PRO A 38 25.43 21.96 -12.59
CA PRO A 38 24.01 21.70 -12.76
C PRO A 38 23.86 20.24 -13.22
N PHE A 39 23.55 19.35 -12.29
CA PHE A 39 22.97 18.06 -12.63
C PHE A 39 21.59 18.36 -13.23
N GLU A 40 21.52 18.39 -14.56
CA GLU A 40 20.28 18.19 -15.30
C GLU A 40 19.67 16.89 -14.80
N TYR A 41 18.74 17.01 -13.84
CA TYR A 41 17.81 15.95 -13.54
C TYR A 41 16.84 15.90 -14.72
N SER A 42 17.32 15.31 -15.81
CA SER A 42 16.53 14.97 -16.97
C SER A 42 15.50 13.96 -16.48
N SER A 43 14.25 14.44 -16.35
CA SER A 43 13.05 13.66 -16.08
C SER A 43 12.81 12.70 -17.24
N GLY A 44 13.65 11.66 -17.35
CA GLY A 44 13.64 10.64 -18.40
C GLY A 44 12.51 9.61 -18.27
N TRP A 45 11.37 9.96 -17.68
CA TRP A 45 10.19 9.09 -17.61
C TRP A 45 9.07 9.52 -18.58
N GLU A 46 9.28 10.60 -19.35
CA GLU A 46 8.23 11.19 -20.21
C GLU A 46 8.36 10.84 -21.71
N TYR A 47 9.38 10.09 -22.15
CA TYR A 47 9.60 9.83 -23.60
C TYR A 47 9.26 8.43 -24.11
N GLU A 48 8.93 7.45 -23.27
CA GLU A 48 8.56 6.10 -23.74
C GLU A 48 7.05 5.90 -23.97
N ALA A 49 6.24 6.96 -23.92
CA ALA A 49 4.81 6.88 -24.25
C ALA A 49 4.50 7.13 -25.74
N LEU A 50 5.45 7.63 -26.54
CA LEU A 50 5.21 8.03 -27.94
C LEU A 50 5.87 7.14 -29.00
N HIS A 51 6.59 6.09 -28.61
CA HIS A 51 7.21 5.12 -29.53
C HIS A 51 6.65 3.69 -29.39
N ALA A 52 5.46 3.54 -28.81
CA ALA A 52 4.69 2.31 -28.97
C ALA A 52 4.35 2.17 -30.46
N GLY A 53 5.17 1.36 -31.13
CA GLY A 53 5.11 1.08 -32.55
C GLY A 53 3.68 0.87 -33.00
N ARG A 54 3.38 1.49 -34.13
CA ARG A 54 2.28 1.18 -35.03
C ARG A 54 2.34 -0.31 -35.34
N PHE A 55 1.80 -1.16 -34.46
CA PHE A 55 1.49 -2.53 -34.77
C PHE A 55 0.47 -2.46 -35.90
N GLU A 56 0.95 -2.66 -37.12
CA GLU A 56 0.10 -2.98 -38.25
C GLU A 56 -0.84 -4.06 -37.78
N ARG A 57 -2.13 -3.70 -37.68
CA ARG A 57 -3.20 -4.68 -37.55
C ARG A 57 -3.07 -5.54 -38.79
N ARG A 58 -2.41 -6.69 -38.66
CA ARG A 58 -2.55 -7.77 -39.64
C ARG A 58 -4.04 -8.01 -39.76
N SER A 59 -4.57 -7.70 -40.94
CA SER A 59 -5.93 -8.02 -41.31
C SER A 59 -6.17 -9.50 -41.01
N PRO A 60 -7.28 -9.86 -40.34
CA PRO A 60 -7.65 -11.25 -40.18
C PRO A 60 -7.78 -11.87 -41.58
N SER A 61 -7.10 -12.99 -41.79
CA SER A 61 -7.17 -13.77 -43.02
C SER A 61 -8.63 -14.04 -43.42
N PRO A 62 -8.95 -14.03 -44.72
CA PRO A 62 -10.30 -14.30 -45.19
C PRO A 62 -10.78 -15.69 -44.74
N SER A 63 -11.91 -15.63 -44.03
CA SER A 63 -12.86 -16.70 -43.71
C SER A 63 -12.79 -17.91 -44.65
N LEU A 64 -12.38 -19.06 -44.11
CA LEU A 64 -12.73 -20.37 -44.69
C LEU A 64 -14.25 -20.50 -44.63
N SER A 65 -14.88 -20.58 -45.80
CA SER A 65 -16.32 -20.79 -45.93
C SER A 65 -16.75 -22.05 -45.16
N PRO A 66 -17.83 -21.99 -44.38
CA PRO A 66 -18.38 -23.19 -43.75
C PRO A 66 -18.85 -24.19 -44.82
N PRO A 67 -18.72 -25.50 -44.56
CA PRO A 67 -19.19 -26.52 -45.49
C PRO A 67 -20.71 -26.46 -45.66
N PRO A 68 -21.24 -26.85 -46.83
CA PRO A 68 -22.67 -26.85 -47.10
C PRO A 68 -23.40 -27.77 -46.11
N SER A 69 -24.41 -27.21 -45.43
CA SER A 69 -25.28 -27.94 -44.52
C SER A 69 -26.06 -29.01 -45.29
N ARG A 70 -25.96 -30.27 -44.85
CA ARG A 70 -26.78 -31.35 -45.39
C ARG A 70 -28.26 -31.06 -45.06
N PRO A 71 -29.19 -31.31 -45.99
CA PRO A 71 -30.62 -31.19 -45.73
C PRO A 71 -31.04 -32.22 -44.68
N ILE A 72 -31.49 -31.72 -43.53
CA ILE A 72 -32.08 -32.54 -42.48
C ILE A 72 -33.50 -32.91 -42.93
N PRO A 73 -33.87 -34.21 -42.99
CA PRO A 73 -35.21 -34.64 -43.38
C PRO A 73 -36.26 -34.13 -42.39
N SER A 74 -37.27 -33.49 -42.95
CA SER A 74 -38.23 -32.61 -42.26
C SER A 74 -39.39 -33.35 -41.56
N ASN A 75 -39.16 -34.53 -41.02
CA ASN A 75 -40.21 -35.31 -40.37
C ASN A 75 -39.68 -35.95 -39.09
N MET A 76 -39.91 -35.26 -37.97
CA MET A 76 -40.08 -35.74 -36.59
C MET A 76 -39.76 -34.55 -35.68
N ARG A 77 -40.73 -33.64 -35.50
CA ARG A 77 -40.67 -32.59 -34.48
C ARG A 77 -41.67 -32.98 -33.38
N PRO A 78 -41.25 -33.68 -32.31
CA PRO A 78 -42.01 -33.74 -31.08
C PRO A 78 -42.23 -32.30 -30.60
N ASN A 79 -43.37 -32.02 -29.97
CA ASN A 79 -43.69 -30.74 -29.36
C ASN A 79 -42.56 -30.29 -28.41
N ASP A 80 -41.61 -29.51 -28.93
CA ASP A 80 -40.58 -28.88 -28.12
C ASP A 80 -41.27 -27.86 -27.22
N PRO A 81 -41.15 -27.98 -25.88
CA PRO A 81 -41.63 -26.95 -24.98
C PRO A 81 -40.96 -25.63 -25.34
N LYS A 82 -41.80 -24.61 -25.55
CA LYS A 82 -41.44 -23.22 -25.83
C LYS A 82 -40.16 -22.86 -25.05
N PRO A 83 -39.06 -22.43 -25.72
CA PRO A 83 -37.82 -22.13 -25.04
C PRO A 83 -38.08 -21.02 -24.02
N THR A 84 -38.09 -21.40 -22.75
CA THR A 84 -38.13 -20.48 -21.63
C THR A 84 -36.90 -19.59 -21.78
N ILE A 85 -37.15 -18.32 -22.08
CA ILE A 85 -36.17 -17.26 -22.14
C ILE A 85 -35.40 -17.30 -20.81
N PHE A 86 -34.16 -17.80 -20.84
CA PHE A 86 -33.29 -17.85 -19.68
C PHE A 86 -33.04 -16.40 -19.25
N GLN A 87 -33.64 -16.03 -18.12
CA GLN A 87 -33.55 -14.70 -17.53
C GLN A 87 -32.08 -14.34 -17.29
N PRO A 88 -31.56 -13.21 -17.82
CA PRO A 88 -30.18 -12.77 -17.62
C PRO A 88 -29.84 -12.42 -16.16
N GLU A 89 -30.84 -12.33 -15.29
CA GLU A 89 -30.66 -12.10 -13.85
C GLU A 89 -29.83 -13.18 -13.15
N SER A 90 -29.84 -14.43 -13.66
CA SER A 90 -29.12 -15.53 -12.99
C SER A 90 -27.61 -15.34 -13.00
N LYS A 91 -27.04 -14.78 -14.08
CA LYS A 91 -25.58 -14.58 -14.19
C LYS A 91 -25.08 -13.48 -13.28
N ALA A 92 -25.82 -12.38 -13.16
CA ALA A 92 -25.47 -11.29 -12.25
C ALA A 92 -25.48 -11.78 -10.80
N GLN A 93 -26.52 -12.54 -10.41
CA GLN A 93 -26.63 -13.11 -9.07
C GLN A 93 -25.50 -14.11 -8.77
N GLU A 94 -25.15 -14.97 -9.74
CA GLU A 94 -24.05 -15.91 -9.59
C GLU A 94 -22.70 -15.21 -9.39
N THR A 95 -22.41 -14.16 -10.18
CA THR A 95 -21.19 -13.36 -9.99
C THR A 95 -21.15 -12.66 -8.63
N ALA A 96 -22.30 -12.17 -8.13
CA ALA A 96 -22.39 -11.54 -6.82
C ALA A 96 -22.10 -12.52 -5.68
N ILE A 97 -22.59 -13.76 -5.78
CA ILE A 97 -22.32 -14.83 -4.80
C ILE A 97 -20.82 -15.17 -4.79
N TRP A 98 -20.20 -15.38 -5.96
CA TRP A 98 -18.77 -15.69 -6.03
C TRP A 98 -17.90 -14.56 -5.44
N ASN A 99 -18.19 -13.30 -5.76
CA ASN A 99 -17.49 -12.16 -5.18
C ASN A 99 -17.63 -12.10 -3.65
N THR A 100 -18.79 -12.48 -3.12
CA THR A 100 -19.05 -12.50 -1.67
C THR A 100 -18.24 -13.61 -0.97
N ILE A 101 -18.19 -14.81 -1.56
CA ILE A 101 -17.39 -15.92 -1.02
C ILE A 101 -15.90 -15.55 -1.01
N GLU A 102 -15.41 -14.93 -2.09
CA GLU A 102 -14.02 -14.49 -2.20
C GLU A 102 -13.68 -13.41 -1.15
N GLN A 103 -14.58 -12.46 -0.91
CA GLN A 103 -14.42 -11.46 0.15
C GLN A 103 -14.39 -12.08 1.56
N LEU A 104 -15.26 -13.06 1.84
CA LEU A 104 -15.29 -13.75 3.15
C LEU A 104 -14.01 -14.56 3.39
N LEU A 105 -13.51 -15.26 2.37
CA LEU A 105 -12.26 -16.00 2.43
C LEU A 105 -11.06 -15.06 2.65
N ALA A 106 -11.01 -13.92 1.94
CA ALA A 106 -9.99 -12.90 2.12
C ALA A 106 -10.03 -12.30 3.55
N ALA A 107 -11.23 -11.95 4.03
CA ALA A 107 -11.42 -11.44 5.39
C ALA A 107 -10.97 -12.43 6.46
N SER A 108 -11.24 -13.73 6.27
CA SER A 108 -10.79 -14.78 7.18
C SER A 108 -9.27 -15.02 7.16
N SER A 109 -8.61 -14.65 6.05
CA SER A 109 -7.17 -14.81 5.85
C SER A 109 -6.37 -13.58 6.28
N THR A 110 -7.05 -12.50 6.67
CA THR A 110 -6.37 -11.24 7.01
C THR A 110 -5.75 -11.34 8.40
N SER A 111 -4.44 -11.12 8.50
CA SER A 111 -3.74 -11.13 9.79
C SER A 111 -4.09 -9.86 10.60
N PRO A 112 -4.22 -9.96 11.94
CA PRO A 112 -4.52 -8.79 12.77
C PRO A 112 -3.52 -7.62 12.59
N PRO A 113 -2.19 -7.86 12.51
CA PRO A 113 -1.22 -6.80 12.22
C PRO A 113 -1.49 -6.02 10.93
N TYR A 114 -1.85 -6.73 9.86
CA TYR A 114 -2.15 -6.10 8.58
C TYR A 114 -3.49 -5.35 8.62
N ALA A 115 -4.52 -5.94 9.24
CA ALA A 115 -5.83 -5.30 9.36
C ALA A 115 -5.74 -3.96 10.11
N ASP A 116 -4.99 -3.91 11.20
CA ASP A 116 -4.79 -2.68 11.98
C ASP A 116 -4.02 -1.61 11.18
N TRP A 117 -2.95 -2.02 10.46
CA TRP A 117 -2.20 -1.12 9.59
C TRP A 117 -3.03 -0.60 8.41
N SER A 118 -3.82 -1.47 7.77
CA SER A 118 -4.71 -1.11 6.66
C SER A 118 -5.75 -0.09 7.11
N ARG A 119 -6.36 -0.28 8.29
CA ARG A 119 -7.29 0.69 8.87
C ARG A 119 -6.63 2.06 9.10
N ALA A 120 -5.40 2.09 9.61
CA ALA A 120 -4.65 3.34 9.77
C ALA A 120 -4.36 4.01 8.42
N CYS A 121 -4.09 3.22 7.37
CA CYS A 121 -3.94 3.75 6.01
C CYS A 121 -5.25 4.36 5.52
N ASP A 122 -6.37 3.67 5.70
CA ASP A 122 -7.67 4.14 5.22
C ASP A 122 -8.11 5.43 5.93
N GLU A 123 -7.84 5.53 7.23
CA GLU A 123 -8.03 6.78 8.00
C GLU A 123 -7.18 7.92 7.42
N TYR A 124 -5.88 7.68 7.20
CA TYR A 124 -4.97 8.68 6.64
C TYR A 124 -5.37 9.15 5.23
N PHE A 125 -5.74 8.22 4.35
CA PHE A 125 -6.10 8.56 2.98
C PHE A 125 -7.47 9.23 2.89
N SER A 126 -8.41 8.86 3.75
CA SER A 126 -9.74 9.47 3.82
C SER A 126 -9.74 10.86 4.46
N ASP A 127 -8.73 11.17 5.30
CA ASP A 127 -8.60 12.48 5.91
C ASP A 127 -8.26 13.56 4.87
N LYS A 128 -9.23 14.46 4.66
CA LYS A 128 -9.10 15.65 3.83
C LYS A 128 -8.50 16.84 4.58
N THR A 129 -8.43 16.77 5.91
CA THR A 129 -7.93 17.86 6.75
C THR A 129 -6.41 17.87 6.86
N GLY A 130 -5.76 16.75 6.52
CA GLY A 130 -4.30 16.60 6.60
C GLY A 130 -3.78 16.53 8.03
N LYS A 131 -4.64 16.20 9.00
CA LYS A 131 -4.33 16.07 10.42
C LYS A 131 -4.02 14.63 10.83
N ALA A 132 -4.48 13.65 10.07
CA ALA A 132 -4.20 12.25 10.32
C ALA A 132 -2.68 11.98 10.26
N ALA A 133 -2.19 11.22 11.23
CA ALA A 133 -0.79 10.81 11.28
C ALA A 133 -0.48 9.83 10.15
N PHE A 134 0.74 9.90 9.62
CA PHE A 134 1.18 8.95 8.59
C PHE A 134 1.14 7.51 9.13
N PRO A 135 0.58 6.55 8.37
CA PRO A 135 0.42 5.15 8.80
C PRO A 135 1.75 4.38 8.72
N ASN A 136 2.65 4.65 9.67
CA ASN A 136 3.94 3.97 9.75
C ASN A 136 3.71 2.47 10.06
N PRO A 137 4.29 1.52 9.28
CA PRO A 137 4.12 0.08 9.48
C PRO A 137 4.88 -0.50 10.69
N SER A 138 5.92 0.18 11.18
CA SER A 138 6.79 -0.32 12.26
C SER A 138 6.06 -0.74 13.53
N PRO A 139 5.05 0.00 14.05
CA PRO A 139 4.34 -0.36 15.28
C PRO A 139 3.45 -1.60 15.13
N PHE A 140 3.01 -1.91 13.92
CA PHE A 140 2.10 -3.02 13.63
C PHE A 140 2.84 -4.35 13.49
N LEU A 141 4.14 -4.31 13.18
CA LEU A 141 4.95 -5.50 13.02
C LEU A 141 5.25 -6.17 14.36
N PRO A 142 5.01 -7.50 14.50
CA PRO A 142 5.42 -8.20 15.70
C PRO A 142 6.95 -8.23 15.79
N LYS A 143 7.50 -8.21 17.02
CA LYS A 143 8.96 -8.23 17.25
C LYS A 143 9.67 -9.41 16.56
N ALA A 144 8.98 -10.55 16.45
CA ALA A 144 9.48 -11.74 15.76
C ALA A 144 9.58 -11.58 14.22
N ALA A 145 8.92 -10.58 13.63
CA ALA A 145 9.01 -10.30 12.20
C ALA A 145 10.30 -9.56 11.82
N LYS A 146 11.09 -9.10 12.80
CA LYS A 146 12.30 -8.32 12.53
C LYS A 146 13.25 -9.04 11.58
N CYS A 147 13.75 -8.29 10.60
CA CYS A 147 14.72 -8.82 9.65
C CYS A 147 16.11 -8.86 10.27
N SER A 148 16.82 -9.98 10.08
CA SER A 148 18.22 -10.17 10.48
C SER A 148 19.20 -10.03 9.31
N ASP A 149 18.71 -9.85 8.08
CA ASP A 149 19.53 -9.86 6.88
C ASP A 149 20.23 -8.52 6.67
N GLU A 150 21.55 -8.56 6.50
CA GLU A 150 22.37 -7.37 6.26
C GLU A 150 22.12 -6.76 4.87
N LYS A 151 21.72 -7.58 3.89
CA LYS A 151 21.49 -7.18 2.51
C LYS A 151 20.05 -6.69 2.25
N CYS A 152 19.39 -6.14 3.27
CA CYS A 152 18.02 -5.65 3.10
C CYS A 152 17.98 -4.15 2.77
N VAL A 153 17.09 -3.76 1.85
CA VAL A 153 16.73 -2.35 1.65
C VAL A 153 15.86 -1.91 2.83
N LYS A 154 16.33 -0.90 3.58
CA LYS A 154 15.69 -0.38 4.80
C LYS A 154 15.34 1.10 4.65
N GLY A 155 14.12 1.46 5.03
CA GLY A 155 13.70 2.85 5.18
C GLY A 155 14.22 3.44 6.49
N GLN A 156 14.88 4.60 6.41
CA GLN A 156 15.36 5.33 7.58
C GLN A 156 14.21 5.97 8.35
N TRP A 157 13.23 6.54 7.65
CA TRP A 157 12.06 7.20 8.23
C TRP A 157 10.99 6.21 8.69
N LEU A 158 10.76 5.15 7.91
CA LEU A 158 9.79 4.11 8.26
C LEU A 158 10.32 3.16 9.34
N GLY A 159 11.64 3.00 9.45
CA GLY A 159 12.28 2.10 10.41
C GLY A 159 12.12 0.61 10.09
N VAL A 160 11.59 0.27 8.91
CA VAL A 160 11.36 -1.11 8.45
C VAL A 160 12.09 -1.40 7.14
N CYS A 161 12.36 -2.67 6.89
CA CYS A 161 12.92 -3.13 5.61
C CYS A 161 11.88 -3.79 4.70
N HIS A 162 12.26 -4.06 3.45
CA HIS A 162 11.36 -4.69 2.49
C HIS A 162 10.92 -6.10 2.93
N HIS A 163 11.78 -6.89 3.60
CA HIS A 163 11.39 -8.22 4.12
C HIS A 163 10.31 -8.13 5.21
N GLU A 164 10.43 -7.15 6.11
CA GLU A 164 9.41 -6.89 7.14
C GLU A 164 8.10 -6.44 6.49
N MET A 165 8.19 -5.57 5.48
CA MET A 165 7.04 -5.14 4.70
C MET A 165 6.36 -6.31 3.99
N GLN A 166 7.15 -7.23 3.42
CA GLN A 166 6.63 -8.44 2.77
C GLN A 166 5.84 -9.30 3.77
N LYS A 167 6.37 -9.49 5.00
CA LYS A 167 5.67 -10.23 6.06
C LYS A 167 4.35 -9.56 6.44
N LEU A 168 4.33 -8.22 6.53
CA LEU A 168 3.11 -7.47 6.78
C LEU A 168 2.09 -7.68 5.64
N PHE A 169 2.51 -7.49 4.40
CA PHE A 169 1.64 -7.56 3.22
C PHE A 169 1.13 -8.97 2.92
N LYS A 170 1.89 -10.02 3.24
CA LYS A 170 1.39 -11.40 3.21
C LYS A 170 0.17 -11.60 4.12
N GLY A 171 0.03 -10.77 5.15
CA GLY A 171 -1.13 -10.71 6.02
C GLY A 171 -2.42 -10.24 5.34
N ASN A 172 -2.40 -9.75 4.11
CA ASN A 172 -3.60 -9.35 3.36
C ASN A 172 -4.41 -10.53 2.79
N GLY A 173 -3.82 -11.74 2.72
CA GLY A 173 -4.45 -12.91 2.08
C GLY A 173 -4.50 -12.87 0.55
N THR A 174 -4.42 -11.68 -0.07
CA THR A 174 -4.40 -11.48 -1.54
C THR A 174 -3.05 -10.98 -2.05
N PHE A 175 -1.97 -11.29 -1.33
CA PHE A 175 -0.61 -10.87 -1.68
C PHE A 175 -0.21 -11.40 -3.05
N GLY A 176 -0.04 -10.50 -4.02
CA GLY A 176 0.35 -10.85 -5.39
C GLY A 176 0.91 -9.67 -6.16
N LEU A 177 1.51 -9.94 -7.33
CA LEU A 177 2.17 -8.92 -8.15
C LEU A 177 1.24 -7.78 -8.57
N ASN A 178 0.00 -8.09 -8.97
CA ASN A 178 -0.99 -7.08 -9.35
C ASN A 178 -1.37 -6.20 -8.16
N TRP A 179 -1.53 -6.79 -6.98
CA TRP A 179 -1.80 -6.06 -5.75
C TRP A 179 -0.62 -5.15 -5.36
N LEU A 180 0.63 -5.65 -5.45
CA LEU A 180 1.83 -4.85 -5.18
C LEU A 180 1.95 -3.63 -6.10
N ARG A 181 1.57 -3.77 -7.39
CA ARG A 181 1.54 -2.64 -8.33
C ARG A 181 0.52 -1.57 -7.92
N GLN A 182 -0.66 -1.98 -7.45
CA GLN A 182 -1.66 -1.04 -6.92
C GLN A 182 -1.14 -0.35 -5.67
N GLU A 183 -0.52 -1.11 -4.77
CA GLU A 183 0.05 -0.56 -3.54
C GLU A 183 1.19 0.43 -3.85
N ARG A 184 2.06 0.14 -4.83
CA ARG A 184 3.08 1.09 -5.30
C ARG A 184 2.47 2.42 -5.76
N LEU A 185 1.40 2.37 -6.56
CA LEU A 185 0.70 3.59 -7.00
C LEU A 185 0.05 4.32 -5.83
N ARG A 186 -0.42 3.57 -4.81
CA ARG A 186 -0.99 4.15 -3.59
C ARG A 186 0.02 5.06 -2.89
N TRP A 187 1.28 4.64 -2.84
CA TRP A 187 2.39 5.33 -2.18
C TRP A 187 3.18 6.29 -3.07
N HIS A 188 2.71 6.57 -4.29
CA HIS A 188 3.41 7.49 -5.19
C HIS A 188 3.56 8.89 -4.55
N PRO A 189 4.77 9.49 -4.54
CA PRO A 189 5.02 10.74 -3.82
C PRO A 189 4.16 11.91 -4.31
N ASP A 190 3.75 11.90 -5.58
CA ASP A 190 2.85 12.92 -6.13
C ASP A 190 1.48 12.97 -5.43
N ARG A 191 0.98 11.84 -4.92
CA ARG A 191 -0.29 11.80 -4.16
C ARG A 191 -0.19 12.54 -2.83
N PHE A 192 1.02 12.74 -2.33
CA PHE A 192 1.31 13.48 -1.11
C PHE A 192 1.60 14.96 -1.39
N ALA A 193 1.94 15.32 -2.64
CA ALA A 193 2.11 16.71 -3.05
C ALA A 193 0.78 17.50 -3.03
N ALA A 194 -0.34 16.85 -3.35
CA ALA A 194 -1.65 17.50 -3.34
C ALA A 194 -2.19 17.80 -1.92
N LYS A 195 -1.72 17.06 -0.89
CA LYS A 195 -2.10 17.32 0.52
C LYS A 195 -1.25 18.43 1.18
N MET A 196 -0.42 19.13 0.40
CA MET A 196 0.56 20.10 0.92
C MET A 196 -0.07 21.41 1.43
N GLY A 197 -0.13 21.53 2.76
CA GLY A 197 0.07 22.80 3.48
C GLY A 197 1.54 22.95 3.91
N ARG A 198 2.01 24.18 4.18
CA ARG A 198 3.42 24.49 4.54
C ARG A 198 3.83 24.04 5.97
N GLY A 199 3.55 22.79 6.35
CA GLY A 199 3.85 22.23 7.68
C GLY A 199 5.06 21.28 7.69
N LYS A 200 5.81 21.22 8.80
CA LYS A 200 6.96 20.33 8.98
C LYS A 200 6.58 18.84 8.88
N ASP A 201 5.45 18.47 9.46
CA ASP A 201 4.93 17.11 9.50
C ASP A 201 4.62 16.55 8.10
N GLN A 202 4.32 17.43 7.13
CA GLN A 202 4.05 17.05 5.74
C GLN A 202 5.32 16.69 4.97
N LYS A 203 6.45 17.34 5.28
CA LYS A 203 7.75 16.95 4.71
C LYS A 203 8.11 15.54 5.15
N GLU A 204 7.95 15.24 6.44
CA GLU A 204 8.23 13.91 6.99
C GLU A 204 7.32 12.84 6.37
N ALA A 205 6.03 13.15 6.17
CA ALA A 205 5.10 12.27 5.46
C ALA A 205 5.52 11.98 4.01
N ARG A 206 6.05 12.99 3.30
CA ARG A 206 6.56 12.80 1.94
C ARG A 206 7.78 11.89 1.91
N GLU A 207 8.75 12.09 2.80
CA GLU A 207 9.93 11.21 2.89
C GLU A 207 9.53 9.77 3.22
N MET A 208 8.61 9.58 4.17
CA MET A 208 8.05 8.26 4.49
C MET A 208 7.32 7.62 3.30
N ALA A 209 6.58 8.40 2.50
CA ALA A 209 5.93 7.90 1.30
C ALA A 209 6.93 7.48 0.21
N VAL A 210 8.00 8.27 0.01
CA VAL A 210 9.10 7.92 -0.91
C VAL A 210 9.75 6.60 -0.49
N GLU A 211 10.05 6.43 0.80
CA GLU A 211 10.59 5.16 1.29
C GLU A 211 9.62 4.00 1.07
N MET A 212 8.33 4.20 1.36
CA MET A 212 7.31 3.17 1.15
C MET A 212 7.28 2.75 -0.32
N PHE A 213 7.26 3.71 -1.24
CA PHE A 213 7.31 3.47 -2.68
C PHE A 213 8.52 2.62 -3.10
N VAL A 214 9.71 2.95 -2.58
CA VAL A 214 10.95 2.19 -2.86
C VAL A 214 10.88 0.78 -2.30
N LEU A 215 10.36 0.61 -1.08
CA LEU A 215 10.20 -0.71 -0.48
C LEU A 215 9.20 -1.58 -1.28
N VAL A 216 8.06 -1.03 -1.70
CA VAL A 216 7.10 -1.76 -2.54
C VAL A 216 7.68 -2.07 -3.93
N GLN A 217 8.43 -1.15 -4.54
CA GLN A 217 9.14 -1.41 -5.79
C GLN A 217 10.12 -2.56 -5.65
N THR A 218 10.92 -2.58 -4.57
CA THR A 218 11.86 -3.67 -4.29
C THR A 218 11.13 -5.03 -4.17
N LEU A 219 9.93 -5.05 -3.58
CA LEU A 219 9.10 -6.26 -3.51
C LEU A 219 8.60 -6.71 -4.87
N ILE A 220 8.26 -5.78 -5.76
CA ILE A 220 7.88 -6.09 -7.15
C ILE A 220 9.07 -6.71 -7.90
N ASP A 221 10.26 -6.12 -7.77
CA ASP A 221 11.47 -6.57 -8.47
C ASP A 221 11.94 -7.95 -8.01
N ASN A 222 11.69 -8.27 -6.73
CA ASN A 222 12.02 -9.55 -6.10
C ASN A 222 10.88 -10.58 -6.13
N TYR A 223 9.71 -10.23 -6.68
CA TYR A 223 8.56 -11.11 -6.69
C TYR A 223 8.85 -12.38 -7.50
N GLY A 224 8.74 -13.55 -6.87
CA GLY A 224 9.02 -14.86 -7.50
C GLY A 224 10.49 -15.26 -7.56
N LYS A 225 11.41 -14.46 -7.00
CA LYS A 225 12.86 -14.77 -6.92
C LYS A 225 13.30 -15.31 -5.55
N THR A 226 12.41 -15.28 -4.56
CA THR A 226 12.62 -15.78 -3.20
C THR A 226 12.09 -17.19 -3.06
#